data_AF-A0A0D2MP35-F1
#
_entry.id   AF-A0A0D2MP35-F1
#
_cell.length_a   1.000
_cell.length_b   1.000
_cell.length_c   1.000
_cell.angle_alpha   90.00
_cell.angle_beta   90.00
_cell.angle_gamma   90.00
#
_symmetry.space_group_name_H-M   'P 1'
#
loop_
_entity.id
_entity.type
_entity.pdbx_description
1 polymer ?
#
loop_
_entity_poly.entity_id
_entity_poly.type
_entity_poly.pdbx_seq_one_letter_code
_entity_poly.pdbx_strand_id
1 'polypeptide(L)'
;MTGALLAHKKAAHQHLHAACSEVNAKQKNSSKAGQARRHIKQLQVEAASLQALLSRKDAELSRIEAEREARAKADALATSKRAARAAQSANRLQAAQRELAGARDQLDAATQDAAALRQQLWAAQSEGRSLKSRLEAALAEVQGLKELASAAAASPQRALPLPGALPRQQAPSTVAFVGGKKLKEADVKMLPPGASVRFFGSTKDMGRGELTRLEAALKAGTIQQVYMITRWNGHSVTKHVRRLCRERGIPVFLLDSTQRAGLKGAAAAERNSGSGSGSDTDGGGGTDQEF
;
A
#
# COMPACT_ATOMS: atom_id res chain seq x y z
N MET A 1 25.36 1.26 64.37
CA MET A 1 26.75 0.88 64.70
C MET A 1 27.71 2.06 64.91
N THR A 2 27.36 3.30 64.53
CA THR A 2 28.24 4.48 64.66
C THR A 2 28.45 4.99 66.10
N GLY A 3 27.46 4.82 66.99
CA GLY A 3 27.54 5.34 68.37
C GLY A 3 28.62 4.69 69.25
N ALA A 4 28.78 3.37 69.16
CA ALA A 4 29.76 2.63 69.97
C ALA A 4 31.22 2.96 69.60
N LEU A 5 31.47 3.15 68.30
CA LEU A 5 32.80 3.48 67.77
C LEU A 5 33.24 4.90 68.17
N LEU A 6 32.28 5.84 68.21
CA LEU A 6 32.53 7.21 68.65
C LEU A 6 32.84 7.29 70.16
N ALA A 7 32.12 6.51 70.98
CA ALA A 7 32.37 6.42 72.42
C ALA A 7 33.76 5.86 72.73
N HIS A 8 34.18 4.81 72.02
CA HIS A 8 35.50 4.20 72.19
C HIS A 8 36.65 5.14 71.79
N LYS A 9 36.48 5.92 70.71
CA LYS A 9 37.46 6.96 70.31
C LYS A 9 37.61 8.05 71.39
N LYS A 10 36.50 8.50 71.98
CA LYS A 10 36.51 9.54 73.02
C LYS A 10 37.22 9.07 74.28
N ALA A 11 36.97 7.84 74.73
CA ALA A 11 37.65 7.25 75.88
C ALA A 11 39.16 7.11 75.62
N ALA A 12 39.57 6.63 74.44
CA ALA A 12 40.98 6.49 74.08
C ALA A 12 41.72 7.85 74.11
N HIS A 13 41.09 8.91 73.60
CA HIS A 13 41.68 10.26 73.61
C HIS A 13 41.83 10.83 75.03
N GLN A 14 40.89 10.54 75.92
CA GLN A 14 40.97 10.93 77.34
C GLN A 14 42.10 10.20 78.08
N HIS A 15 42.27 8.89 77.84
CA HIS A 15 43.38 8.12 78.42
C HIS A 15 44.75 8.60 77.92
N LEU A 16 44.86 8.93 76.63
CA LEU A 16 46.10 9.46 76.06
C LEU A 16 46.47 10.82 76.65
N HIS A 17 45.48 11.69 76.88
CA HIS A 17 45.68 12.99 77.50
C HIS A 17 46.09 12.87 78.97
N ALA A 18 45.47 11.96 79.72
CA ALA A 18 45.82 11.67 81.11
C ALA A 18 47.23 11.08 81.24
N ALA A 19 47.61 10.14 80.36
CA ALA A 19 48.96 9.58 80.35
C ALA A 19 50.03 10.64 80.02
N CYS A 20 49.74 11.56 79.10
CA CYS A 20 50.66 12.65 78.75
C CYS A 20 50.88 13.63 79.91
N SER A 21 49.84 13.96 80.68
CA SER A 21 49.98 14.90 81.81
C SER A 21 50.78 14.30 82.97
N GLU A 22 50.59 13.01 83.25
CA GLU A 22 51.26 12.31 84.35
C GLU A 22 52.77 12.13 84.13
N VAL A 23 53.18 11.85 82.88
CA VAL A 23 54.61 11.77 82.51
C VAL A 23 55.29 13.13 82.63
N ASN A 24 54.58 14.22 82.30
CA ASN A 24 55.13 15.57 82.33
C ASN A 24 55.38 16.08 83.77
N ALA A 25 54.61 15.59 84.75
CA ALA A 25 54.76 15.94 86.17
C ALA A 25 55.98 15.29 86.84
N LYS A 26 56.39 14.08 86.41
CA LYS A 26 57.44 13.27 87.08
C LYS A 26 58.87 13.51 86.57
N GLN A 27 59.09 14.35 85.54
CA GLN A 27 60.31 14.32 84.71
C GLN A 27 61.17 15.60 84.72
N LYS A 28 61.30 16.32 85.84
CA LYS A 28 62.03 17.61 85.84
C LYS A 28 63.57 17.52 85.82
N ASN A 29 64.26 16.42 86.18
CA ASN A 29 65.73 16.44 86.35
C ASN A 29 66.52 15.20 85.82
N SER A 30 66.43 14.82 84.53
CA SER A 30 67.44 13.92 83.90
C SER A 30 67.41 13.92 82.37
N SER A 31 68.51 13.57 81.70
CA SER A 31 68.62 13.46 80.22
C SER A 31 67.56 12.54 79.59
N LYS A 32 67.02 11.59 80.36
CA LYS A 32 65.90 10.70 79.98
C LYS A 32 64.60 11.48 79.70
N ALA A 33 64.38 12.64 80.33
CA ALA A 33 63.22 13.49 80.08
C ALA A 33 63.24 14.12 78.69
N GLY A 34 64.43 14.47 78.16
CA GLY A 34 64.57 14.99 76.80
C GLY A 34 64.24 13.95 75.74
N GLN A 35 64.64 12.70 75.95
CA GLN A 35 64.30 11.59 75.07
C GLN A 35 62.79 11.28 75.10
N ALA A 36 62.18 11.23 76.28
CA ALA A 36 60.74 11.03 76.42
C ALA A 36 59.93 12.12 75.70
N ARG A 37 60.32 13.40 75.79
CA ARG A 37 59.67 14.50 75.06
C ARG A 37 59.76 14.33 73.54
N ARG A 38 60.88 13.86 73.02
CA ARG A 38 61.02 13.58 71.57
C ARG A 38 60.09 12.45 71.14
N HIS A 39 60.02 11.36 71.91
CA HIS A 39 59.11 10.25 71.64
C HIS A 39 57.64 10.70 71.69
N ILE A 40 57.25 11.50 72.70
CA ILE A 40 55.88 12.05 72.79
C ILE A 40 55.54 12.90 71.55
N LYS A 41 56.46 13.78 71.11
CA LYS A 41 56.26 14.58 69.90
C LYS A 41 56.12 13.70 68.64
N GLN A 42 56.94 12.66 68.52
CA GLN A 42 56.85 11.71 67.40
C GLN A 42 55.48 10.99 67.40
N LEU A 43 55.05 10.48 68.55
CA LEU A 43 53.73 9.84 68.68
C LEU A 43 52.58 10.81 68.37
N GLN A 44 52.71 12.10 68.72
CA GLN A 44 51.72 13.12 68.35
C GLN A 44 51.66 13.35 66.83
N VAL A 45 52.81 13.39 66.15
CA VAL A 45 52.86 13.51 64.68
C VAL A 45 52.27 12.27 64.00
N GLU A 46 52.62 11.08 64.49
CA GLU A 46 52.06 9.80 63.99
C GLU A 46 50.54 9.75 64.21
N ALA A 47 50.05 10.14 65.38
CA ALA A 47 48.62 10.22 65.68
C ALA A 47 47.90 11.20 64.74
N ALA A 48 48.48 12.38 64.50
CA ALA A 48 47.92 13.36 63.56
C ALA A 48 47.89 12.84 62.11
N SER A 49 48.94 12.13 61.69
CA SER A 49 49.02 11.50 60.37
C SER A 49 47.95 10.40 60.21
N LEU A 50 47.79 9.54 61.22
CA LEU A 50 46.75 8.50 61.21
C LEU A 50 45.34 9.11 61.21
N GLN A 51 45.11 10.18 61.97
CA GLN A 51 43.83 10.89 61.96
C GLN A 51 43.53 11.48 60.57
N ALA A 52 44.51 12.09 59.90
CA ALA A 52 44.36 12.60 58.55
C ALA A 52 44.09 11.48 57.53
N LEU A 53 44.76 10.33 57.67
CA LEU A 53 44.53 9.16 56.82
C LEU A 53 43.11 8.61 57.00
N LEU A 54 42.62 8.50 58.24
CA LEU A 54 41.26 8.07 58.53
C LEU A 54 40.23 9.03 57.93
N SER A 55 40.41 10.35 58.07
CA SER A 55 39.50 11.33 57.45
C SER A 55 39.50 11.26 55.92
N ARG A 56 40.65 10.98 55.28
CA ARG A 56 40.72 10.74 53.83
C ARG A 56 39.96 9.47 53.43
N LYS A 57 40.09 8.39 54.21
CA LYS A 57 39.39 7.13 53.97
C LYS A 57 37.89 7.24 54.20
N ASP A 58 37.45 7.97 55.21
CA ASP A 58 36.03 8.26 55.44
C ASP A 58 35.44 9.04 54.25
N ALA A 59 36.15 10.05 53.74
CA ALA A 59 35.72 10.80 52.55
C ALA A 59 35.70 9.94 51.27
N GLU A 60 36.68 9.06 51.10
CA GLU A 60 36.73 8.11 49.98
C GLU A 60 35.53 7.13 50.02
N LEU A 61 35.23 6.59 51.21
CA LEU A 61 34.06 5.71 51.41
C LEU A 61 32.75 6.44 51.12
N SER A 62 32.56 7.66 51.63
CA SER A 62 31.36 8.47 51.33
C SER A 62 31.22 8.74 49.83
N ARG A 63 32.32 8.96 49.11
CA ARG A 63 32.30 9.14 47.65
C ARG A 63 31.88 7.86 46.92
N ILE A 64 32.43 6.70 47.33
CA ILE A 64 32.06 5.40 46.76
C ILE A 64 30.58 5.08 47.02
N GLU A 65 30.06 5.38 48.22
CA GLU A 65 28.64 5.20 48.55
C GLU A 65 27.74 6.08 47.67
N ALA A 66 28.09 7.36 47.52
CA ALA A 66 27.35 8.28 46.65
C ALA A 66 27.37 7.84 45.17
N GLU A 67 28.52 7.35 44.67
CA GLU A 67 28.62 6.81 43.31
C GLU A 67 27.78 5.53 43.13
N ARG A 68 27.75 4.65 44.13
CA ARG A 68 26.88 3.45 44.12
C ARG A 68 25.40 3.81 44.12
N GLU A 69 24.99 4.79 44.93
CA GLU A 69 23.61 5.26 44.95
C GLU A 69 23.21 5.91 43.61
N ALA A 70 24.11 6.72 43.01
CA ALA A 70 23.88 7.31 41.70
C ALA A 70 23.74 6.25 40.60
N ARG A 71 24.58 5.21 40.60
CA ARG A 71 24.48 4.08 39.66
C ARG A 71 23.17 3.32 39.85
N ALA A 72 22.78 3.01 41.08
CA ALA A 72 21.52 2.33 41.38
C ALA A 72 20.30 3.15 40.89
N LYS A 73 20.31 4.48 41.07
CA LYS A 73 19.27 5.38 40.54
C LYS A 73 19.25 5.38 39.00
N ALA A 74 20.42 5.41 38.36
CA ALA A 74 20.51 5.36 36.90
C ALA A 74 19.97 4.04 36.34
N ASP A 75 20.30 2.91 36.96
CA ASP A 75 19.80 1.59 36.56
C ASP A 75 18.28 1.47 36.76
N ALA A 76 17.75 1.98 37.89
CA ALA A 76 16.31 2.03 38.13
C ALA A 76 15.56 2.89 37.11
N LEU A 77 16.14 4.03 36.71
CA LEU A 77 15.57 4.87 35.65
C LEU A 77 15.61 4.16 34.29
N ALA A 78 16.71 3.47 33.98
CA ALA A 78 16.86 2.73 32.73
C ALA A 78 15.87 1.57 32.64
N THR A 79 15.66 0.81 33.72
CA THR A 79 14.66 -0.27 33.77
C THR A 79 13.24 0.27 33.63
N SER A 80 12.91 1.37 34.32
CA SER A 80 11.61 2.04 34.18
C SER A 80 11.35 2.52 32.74
N LYS A 81 12.33 3.16 32.09
CA LYS A 81 12.22 3.57 30.68
C LYS A 81 12.04 2.38 29.73
N ARG A 82 12.74 1.27 29.96
CA ARG A 82 12.57 0.03 29.17
C ARG A 82 11.17 -0.56 29.35
N ALA A 83 10.66 -0.62 30.58
CA ALA A 83 9.32 -1.09 30.87
C ALA A 83 8.25 -0.22 30.21
N ALA A 84 8.39 1.12 30.26
CA ALA A 84 7.47 2.05 29.61
C ALA A 84 7.44 1.86 28.08
N ARG A 85 8.61 1.69 27.43
CA ARG A 85 8.70 1.41 25.99
C ARG A 85 8.08 0.06 25.64
N ALA A 86 8.30 -0.97 26.45
CA ALA A 86 7.69 -2.29 26.25
C ALA A 86 6.15 -2.19 26.34
N ALA A 87 5.61 -1.52 27.36
CA ALA A 87 4.17 -1.29 27.50
C ALA A 87 3.59 -0.51 26.31
N GLN A 88 4.27 0.54 25.85
CA GLN A 88 3.85 1.29 24.67
C GLN A 88 3.82 0.42 23.40
N SER A 89 4.83 -0.43 23.21
CA SER A 89 4.89 -1.34 22.06
C SER A 89 3.78 -2.40 22.11
N ALA A 90 3.47 -2.94 23.30
CA ALA A 90 2.37 -3.89 23.51
C ALA A 90 1.01 -3.25 23.19
N ASN A 91 0.78 -2.01 23.64
CA ASN A 91 -0.46 -1.28 23.33
C ASN A 91 -0.62 -1.04 21.83
N ARG A 92 0.48 -0.69 21.12
CA ARG A 92 0.46 -0.52 19.65
C ARG A 92 0.13 -1.83 18.94
N LEU A 93 0.73 -2.95 19.36
CA LEU A 93 0.44 -4.27 18.79
C LEU A 93 -1.04 -4.65 19.00
N GLN A 94 -1.58 -4.40 20.19
CA GLN A 94 -2.98 -4.70 20.50
C GLN A 94 -3.94 -3.83 19.66
N ALA A 95 -3.62 -2.55 19.44
CA ALA A 95 -4.40 -1.67 18.56
C ALA A 95 -4.40 -2.19 17.12
N ALA A 96 -3.23 -2.53 16.58
CA ALA A 96 -3.09 -3.08 15.22
C ALA A 96 -3.85 -4.41 15.06
N GLN A 97 -3.87 -5.27 16.10
CA GLN A 97 -4.66 -6.51 16.08
C GLN A 97 -6.17 -6.25 16.00
N ARG A 98 -6.68 -5.22 16.68
CA ARG A 98 -8.09 -4.83 16.60
C ARG A 98 -8.45 -4.27 15.23
N GLU A 99 -7.58 -3.44 14.65
CA GLU A 99 -7.77 -2.92 13.29
C GLU A 99 -7.78 -4.04 12.25
N LEU A 100 -6.88 -5.02 12.37
CA LEU A 100 -6.84 -6.18 11.48
C LEU A 100 -8.11 -7.04 11.61
N ALA A 101 -8.62 -7.24 12.83
CA ALA A 101 -9.88 -7.94 13.05
C ALA A 101 -11.05 -7.19 12.38
N GLY A 102 -11.15 -5.87 12.58
CA GLY A 102 -12.19 -5.05 11.94
C GLY A 102 -12.09 -5.04 10.41
N ALA A 103 -10.88 -5.00 9.84
CA ALA A 103 -10.68 -5.09 8.39
C ALA A 103 -11.09 -6.45 7.82
N ARG A 104 -10.90 -7.53 8.59
CA ARG A 104 -11.35 -8.88 8.21
C ARG A 104 -12.87 -8.97 8.19
N ASP A 105 -13.55 -8.44 9.22
CA ASP A 105 -15.01 -8.41 9.26
C ASP A 105 -15.59 -7.62 8.08
N GLN A 106 -14.96 -6.50 7.71
CA GLN A 106 -15.34 -5.71 6.52
C GLN A 106 -15.16 -6.49 5.21
N LEU A 107 -14.07 -7.26 5.07
CA LEU A 107 -13.83 -8.09 3.90
C LEU A 107 -14.85 -9.22 3.78
N ASP A 108 -15.20 -9.85 4.90
CA ASP A 108 -16.21 -10.91 4.94
C ASP A 108 -17.60 -10.35 4.58
N ALA A 109 -17.98 -9.18 5.11
CA ALA A 109 -19.21 -8.48 4.73
C ALA A 109 -19.24 -8.12 3.22
N ALA A 110 -18.16 -7.52 2.70
CA ALA A 110 -18.07 -7.20 1.27
C ALA A 110 -18.15 -8.44 0.36
N THR A 111 -17.61 -9.58 0.83
CA THR A 111 -17.68 -10.86 0.13
C THR A 111 -19.11 -11.40 0.09
N GLN A 112 -19.86 -11.27 1.18
CA GLN A 112 -21.28 -11.63 1.24
C GLN A 112 -22.13 -10.73 0.33
N ASP A 113 -21.91 -9.42 0.35
CA ASP A 113 -22.59 -8.46 -0.53
C ASP A 113 -22.33 -8.77 -2.01
N ALA A 114 -21.08 -9.07 -2.37
CA ALA A 114 -20.73 -9.46 -3.73
C ALA A 114 -21.41 -10.77 -4.16
N ALA A 115 -21.58 -11.72 -3.24
CA ALA A 115 -22.31 -12.96 -3.50
C ALA A 115 -23.81 -12.68 -3.72
N ALA A 116 -24.42 -11.83 -2.89
CA ALA A 116 -25.82 -11.43 -3.03
C ALA A 116 -26.07 -10.71 -4.37
N LEU A 117 -25.21 -9.77 -4.75
CA LEU A 117 -25.29 -9.08 -6.05
C LEU A 117 -25.17 -10.04 -7.24
N ARG A 118 -24.31 -11.07 -7.15
CA ARG A 118 -24.21 -12.10 -8.19
C ARG A 118 -25.50 -12.91 -8.32
N GLN A 119 -26.14 -13.25 -7.21
CA GLN A 119 -27.43 -13.95 -7.22
C GLN A 119 -28.53 -13.09 -7.86
N GLN A 120 -28.60 -11.80 -7.49
CA GLN A 120 -29.54 -10.85 -8.09
C GLN A 120 -29.32 -10.69 -9.60
N LEU A 121 -28.07 -10.58 -10.04
CA LEU A 121 -27.72 -10.47 -11.46
C LEU A 121 -28.11 -11.74 -12.23
N TRP A 122 -27.92 -12.92 -11.63
CA TRP A 122 -28.36 -14.18 -12.23
C TRP A 122 -29.89 -14.26 -12.36
N ALA A 123 -30.62 -13.88 -11.31
CA ALA A 123 -32.08 -13.80 -11.33
C ALA A 123 -32.57 -12.86 -12.44
N ALA A 124 -32.06 -11.62 -12.49
CA ALA A 124 -32.40 -10.65 -13.51
C ALA A 124 -32.08 -11.13 -14.95
N GLN A 125 -30.96 -11.84 -15.13
CA GLN A 125 -30.64 -12.46 -16.43
C GLN A 125 -31.64 -13.55 -16.82
N SER A 126 -32.10 -14.35 -15.87
CA SER A 126 -33.09 -15.39 -16.12
C SER A 126 -34.45 -14.80 -16.51
N GLU A 127 -34.88 -13.74 -15.83
CA GLU A 127 -36.09 -12.99 -16.17
C GLU A 127 -35.98 -12.35 -17.55
N GLY A 128 -34.83 -11.75 -17.87
CA GLY A 128 -34.57 -11.18 -19.19
C GLY A 128 -34.66 -12.21 -20.32
N ARG A 129 -34.19 -13.45 -20.10
CA ARG A 129 -34.35 -14.56 -21.07
C ARG A 129 -35.81 -14.98 -21.22
N SER A 130 -36.56 -15.07 -20.12
CA SER A 130 -37.98 -15.40 -20.12
C SER A 130 -38.80 -14.34 -20.88
N LEU A 131 -38.60 -13.05 -20.58
CA LEU A 131 -39.26 -11.95 -21.28
C LEU A 131 -38.91 -11.94 -22.78
N LYS A 132 -37.66 -12.20 -23.14
CA LYS A 132 -37.25 -12.31 -24.54
C LYS A 132 -37.99 -13.44 -25.26
N SER A 133 -38.09 -14.61 -24.65
CA SER A 133 -38.83 -15.75 -25.23
C SER A 133 -40.32 -15.42 -25.41
N ARG A 134 -40.94 -14.71 -24.46
CA ARG A 134 -42.35 -14.27 -24.58
C ARG A 134 -42.54 -13.26 -25.71
N LEU A 135 -41.58 -12.34 -25.89
CA LEU A 135 -41.61 -11.38 -26.98
C LEU A 135 -41.47 -12.06 -28.34
N GLU A 136 -40.55 -13.03 -28.47
CA GLU A 136 -40.38 -13.82 -29.70
C GLU A 136 -41.66 -14.61 -30.04
N ALA A 137 -42.32 -15.21 -29.05
CA ALA A 137 -43.61 -15.89 -29.24
C ALA A 137 -44.72 -14.93 -29.69
N ALA A 138 -44.86 -13.77 -29.04
CA ALA A 138 -45.85 -12.76 -29.41
C ALA A 138 -45.61 -12.20 -30.83
N LEU A 139 -44.35 -12.02 -31.24
CA LEU A 139 -44.01 -11.61 -32.60
C LEU A 139 -44.38 -12.69 -33.63
N ALA A 140 -44.17 -13.96 -33.32
CA ALA A 140 -44.57 -15.08 -34.17
C ALA A 140 -46.09 -15.16 -34.33
N GLU A 141 -46.85 -14.96 -33.25
CA GLU A 141 -48.33 -14.88 -33.30
C GLU A 141 -48.81 -13.75 -34.21
N VAL A 142 -48.21 -12.55 -34.09
CA VAL A 142 -48.54 -11.40 -34.95
C VAL A 142 -48.21 -11.68 -36.42
N GLN A 143 -47.11 -12.38 -36.71
CA GLN A 143 -46.77 -12.80 -38.07
C GLN A 143 -47.79 -13.80 -38.61
N GLY A 144 -48.16 -14.81 -37.83
CA GLY A 144 -49.20 -15.78 -38.21
C GLY A 144 -50.55 -15.11 -38.50
N LEU A 145 -50.95 -14.13 -37.68
CA LEU A 145 -52.17 -13.35 -37.93
C LEU A 145 -52.09 -12.52 -39.22
N LYS A 146 -50.93 -11.95 -39.55
CA LYS A 146 -50.71 -11.23 -40.81
C LYS A 146 -50.78 -12.16 -42.02
N GLU A 147 -50.18 -13.35 -41.93
CA GLU A 147 -50.24 -14.35 -43.00
C GLU A 147 -51.68 -14.79 -43.25
N LEU A 148 -52.45 -15.09 -42.20
CA LEU A 148 -53.87 -15.41 -42.31
C LEU A 148 -54.67 -14.26 -42.96
N ALA A 149 -54.42 -13.01 -42.57
CA ALA A 149 -55.04 -11.85 -43.19
C ALA A 149 -54.66 -11.68 -44.66
N SER A 150 -53.39 -11.92 -45.02
CA SER A 150 -52.91 -11.83 -46.41
C SER A 150 -53.45 -12.97 -47.28
N ALA A 151 -53.56 -14.19 -46.74
CA ALA A 151 -54.14 -15.33 -47.42
C ALA A 151 -55.63 -15.11 -47.69
N ALA A 152 -56.35 -14.48 -46.75
CA ALA A 152 -57.72 -14.04 -46.97
C ALA A 152 -57.84 -12.98 -48.08
N ALA A 153 -56.81 -12.14 -48.27
CA ALA A 153 -56.79 -11.10 -49.30
C ALA A 153 -56.34 -11.59 -50.70
N ALA A 154 -55.70 -12.75 -50.84
CA ALA A 154 -54.93 -13.13 -52.05
C ALA A 154 -55.60 -14.11 -53.05
N SER A 155 -56.92 -14.31 -53.02
CA SER A 155 -57.63 -15.00 -54.13
C SER A 155 -57.70 -14.13 -55.41
N PRO A 156 -57.67 -14.71 -56.63
CA PRO A 156 -56.47 -14.74 -57.45
C PRO A 156 -56.48 -13.75 -58.64
N GLN A 157 -55.35 -13.06 -58.87
CA GLN A 157 -54.94 -12.64 -60.21
C GLN A 157 -53.49 -13.08 -60.47
N ARG A 158 -53.38 -14.04 -61.38
CA ARG A 158 -52.17 -14.75 -61.78
C ARG A 158 -51.44 -13.90 -62.81
N ALA A 159 -50.24 -13.41 -62.49
CA ALA A 159 -49.37 -12.72 -63.43
C ALA A 159 -47.97 -13.36 -63.45
N LEU A 160 -47.50 -13.61 -64.68
CA LEU A 160 -46.25 -14.30 -65.06
C LEU A 160 -44.99 -13.46 -64.75
N PRO A 161 -43.86 -14.07 -64.35
CA PRO A 161 -42.60 -13.35 -64.17
C PRO A 161 -41.75 -13.36 -65.45
N LEU A 162 -41.25 -12.17 -65.82
CA LEU A 162 -40.25 -11.94 -66.89
C LEU A 162 -38.81 -12.00 -66.32
N PRO A 163 -37.82 -12.50 -67.09
CA PRO A 163 -36.43 -12.59 -66.68
C PRO A 163 -35.63 -11.35 -67.09
N GLY A 164 -34.94 -10.70 -66.14
CA GLY A 164 -34.10 -9.53 -66.39
C GLY A 164 -32.84 -9.54 -65.52
N ALA A 165 -31.68 -9.54 -66.17
CA ALA A 165 -30.35 -9.77 -65.62
C ALA A 165 -29.99 -8.89 -64.41
N LEU A 166 -29.47 -9.53 -63.36
CA LEU A 166 -28.95 -8.84 -62.19
C LEU A 166 -27.56 -8.25 -62.48
N PRO A 167 -27.29 -7.01 -62.01
CA PRO A 167 -25.97 -6.40 -62.10
C PRO A 167 -24.96 -7.26 -61.33
N ARG A 168 -23.73 -7.37 -61.87
CA ARG A 168 -22.58 -7.97 -61.17
C ARG A 168 -22.44 -7.33 -59.79
N GLN A 169 -23.02 -7.98 -58.79
CA GLN A 169 -22.95 -7.58 -57.40
C GLN A 169 -21.48 -7.71 -57.00
N GLN A 170 -20.80 -6.58 -56.87
CA GLN A 170 -19.43 -6.55 -56.35
C GLN A 170 -19.45 -7.33 -55.03
N ALA A 171 -18.60 -8.36 -54.95
CA ALA A 171 -18.53 -9.21 -53.77
C ALA A 171 -18.34 -8.31 -52.54
N PRO A 172 -19.10 -8.52 -51.45
CA PRO A 172 -19.06 -7.67 -50.29
C PRO A 172 -17.64 -7.64 -49.73
N SER A 173 -17.10 -6.42 -49.58
CA SER A 173 -15.77 -6.21 -49.04
C SER A 173 -15.67 -6.84 -47.65
N THR A 174 -14.79 -7.80 -47.47
CA THR A 174 -14.53 -8.44 -46.18
C THR A 174 -13.45 -7.66 -45.43
N VAL A 175 -13.81 -7.20 -44.24
CA VAL A 175 -12.99 -6.34 -43.40
C VAL A 175 -12.63 -7.08 -42.12
N ALA A 176 -11.36 -7.02 -41.72
CA ALA A 176 -10.91 -7.60 -40.45
C ALA A 176 -10.87 -6.55 -39.35
N PHE A 177 -11.46 -6.88 -38.20
CA PHE A 177 -11.42 -6.03 -37.00
C PHE A 177 -10.55 -6.68 -35.92
N VAL A 178 -9.49 -5.99 -35.51
CA VAL A 178 -8.49 -6.52 -34.56
C VAL A 178 -8.58 -5.79 -33.22
N GLY A 179 -8.82 -6.54 -32.13
CA GLY A 179 -8.70 -6.02 -30.76
C GLY A 179 -10.00 -5.91 -29.95
N GLY A 180 -11.04 -6.67 -30.31
CA GLY A 180 -12.28 -6.79 -29.52
C GLY A 180 -13.27 -7.81 -30.09
N LYS A 181 -14.29 -8.16 -29.27
CA LYS A 181 -15.35 -9.13 -29.64
C LYS A 181 -16.56 -8.51 -30.36
N LYS A 182 -16.72 -7.19 -30.32
CA LYS A 182 -17.85 -6.45 -30.90
C LYS A 182 -17.39 -5.07 -31.37
N LEU A 183 -17.91 -4.61 -32.52
CA LEU A 183 -17.80 -3.20 -32.93
C LEU A 183 -18.80 -2.37 -32.12
N LYS A 184 -18.44 -1.13 -31.82
CA LYS A 184 -19.40 -0.14 -31.33
C LYS A 184 -20.15 0.45 -32.51
N GLU A 185 -21.36 0.94 -32.30
CA GLU A 185 -22.17 1.59 -33.35
C GLU A 185 -21.43 2.74 -34.06
N ALA A 186 -20.60 3.50 -33.33
CA ALA A 186 -19.76 4.55 -33.90
C ALA A 186 -18.72 4.00 -34.89
N ASP A 187 -18.11 2.86 -34.57
CA ASP A 187 -17.10 2.21 -35.42
C ASP A 187 -17.77 1.53 -36.63
N VAL A 188 -19.02 1.07 -36.50
CA VAL A 188 -19.81 0.50 -37.61
C VAL A 188 -20.03 1.54 -38.71
N LYS A 189 -20.20 2.82 -38.36
CA LYS A 189 -20.35 3.91 -39.35
C LYS A 189 -19.09 4.17 -40.18
N MET A 190 -17.92 3.73 -39.70
CA MET A 190 -16.65 3.86 -40.42
C MET A 190 -16.36 2.69 -41.38
N LEU A 191 -17.21 1.65 -41.36
CA LEU A 191 -17.08 0.52 -42.25
C LEU A 191 -17.72 0.84 -43.61
N PRO A 192 -17.18 0.31 -44.72
CA PRO A 192 -17.83 0.42 -46.02
C PRO A 192 -19.26 -0.16 -45.94
N PRO A 193 -20.26 0.48 -46.57
CA PRO A 193 -21.62 -0.04 -46.57
C PRO A 193 -21.64 -1.43 -47.23
N GLY A 194 -22.28 -2.40 -46.56
CA GLY A 194 -22.34 -3.79 -47.03
C GLY A 194 -21.07 -4.61 -46.78
N ALA A 195 -20.08 -4.08 -46.06
CA ALA A 195 -18.89 -4.85 -45.70
C ALA A 195 -19.19 -5.98 -44.71
N SER A 196 -18.64 -7.16 -44.95
CA SER A 196 -18.69 -8.29 -44.02
C SER A 196 -17.54 -8.18 -43.03
N VAL A 197 -17.83 -8.16 -41.73
CA VAL A 197 -16.81 -7.95 -40.69
C VAL A 197 -16.41 -9.25 -40.03
N ARG A 198 -15.11 -9.54 -40.01
CA ARG A 198 -14.52 -10.67 -39.28
C ARG A 198 -13.75 -10.16 -38.08
N PHE A 199 -14.13 -10.63 -36.90
CA PHE A 199 -13.47 -10.28 -35.65
C PHE A 199 -12.29 -11.20 -35.39
N PHE A 200 -11.15 -10.61 -35.06
CA PHE A 200 -9.97 -11.32 -34.61
C PHE A 200 -9.63 -10.88 -33.19
N GLY A 201 -9.68 -11.85 -32.28
CA GLY A 201 -9.42 -11.62 -30.87
C GLY A 201 -7.97 -11.21 -30.60
N SER A 202 -7.76 -10.46 -29.53
CA SER A 202 -6.40 -10.24 -29.03
C SER A 202 -5.82 -11.54 -28.47
N THR A 203 -4.50 -11.67 -28.49
CA THR A 203 -3.79 -12.78 -27.83
C THR A 203 -4.10 -12.90 -26.34
N LYS A 204 -4.48 -11.80 -25.67
CA LYS A 204 -4.94 -11.84 -24.27
C LYS A 204 -6.39 -12.31 -24.11
N ASP A 205 -7.23 -12.11 -25.12
CA ASP A 205 -8.67 -12.44 -25.05
C ASP A 205 -8.98 -13.84 -25.59
N MET A 206 -8.23 -14.31 -26.59
CA MET A 206 -8.54 -15.51 -27.38
C MET A 206 -7.30 -16.38 -27.70
N GLY A 207 -6.13 -16.06 -27.12
CA GLY A 207 -4.89 -16.81 -27.34
C GLY A 207 -4.19 -16.54 -28.68
N ARG A 208 -3.08 -17.24 -28.94
CA ARG A 208 -2.26 -17.06 -30.16
C ARG A 208 -2.95 -17.53 -31.45
N GLY A 209 -3.94 -18.41 -31.36
CA GLY A 209 -4.61 -18.99 -32.53
C GLY A 209 -5.33 -17.96 -33.41
N GLU A 210 -5.86 -16.88 -32.83
CA GLU A 210 -6.50 -15.80 -33.58
C GLU A 210 -5.53 -15.05 -34.50
N LEU A 211 -4.30 -14.86 -34.06
CA LEU A 211 -3.27 -14.21 -34.87
C LEU A 211 -2.91 -15.07 -36.09
N THR A 212 -2.73 -16.37 -35.88
CA THR A 212 -2.46 -17.32 -36.97
C THR A 212 -3.64 -17.38 -37.95
N ARG A 213 -4.88 -17.32 -37.46
CA ARG A 213 -6.08 -17.26 -38.32
C ARG A 213 -6.15 -15.96 -39.12
N LEU A 214 -5.81 -14.82 -38.51
CA LEU A 214 -5.74 -13.53 -39.21
C LEU A 214 -4.66 -13.55 -40.29
N GLU A 215 -3.46 -14.05 -39.97
CA GLU A 215 -2.35 -14.16 -40.90
C GLU A 215 -2.72 -15.08 -42.09
N ALA A 216 -3.35 -16.23 -41.83
CA ALA A 216 -3.83 -17.12 -42.88
C ALA A 216 -4.86 -16.43 -43.79
N ALA A 217 -5.80 -15.69 -43.21
CA ALA A 217 -6.83 -14.97 -43.96
C ALA A 217 -6.25 -13.81 -44.81
N LEU A 218 -5.24 -13.11 -44.30
CA LEU A 218 -4.49 -12.08 -45.04
C LEU A 218 -3.67 -12.69 -46.18
N LYS A 219 -3.00 -13.83 -45.93
CA LYS A 219 -2.24 -14.55 -46.96
C LYS A 219 -3.13 -15.08 -48.09
N ALA A 220 -4.34 -15.52 -47.75
CA ALA A 220 -5.35 -15.99 -48.70
C ALA A 220 -6.04 -14.87 -49.50
N GLY A 221 -5.79 -13.59 -49.20
CA GLY A 221 -6.43 -12.46 -49.90
C GLY A 221 -7.92 -12.29 -49.59
N THR A 222 -8.42 -12.94 -48.52
CA THR A 222 -9.84 -12.90 -48.13
C THR A 222 -10.23 -11.63 -47.39
N ILE A 223 -9.27 -10.80 -47.00
CA ILE A 223 -9.48 -9.56 -46.27
C ILE A 223 -8.92 -8.41 -47.11
N GLN A 224 -9.75 -7.42 -47.44
CA GLN A 224 -9.32 -6.26 -48.23
C GLN A 224 -8.90 -5.07 -47.36
N GLN A 225 -9.36 -4.98 -46.11
CA GLN A 225 -9.05 -3.87 -45.20
C GLN A 225 -8.94 -4.36 -43.75
N VAL A 226 -8.06 -3.75 -42.97
CA VAL A 226 -7.88 -4.08 -41.54
C VAL A 226 -8.12 -2.85 -40.66
N TYR A 227 -8.98 -2.98 -39.66
CA TYR A 227 -9.27 -1.95 -38.66
C TYR A 227 -8.74 -2.38 -37.30
N MET A 228 -8.01 -1.51 -36.62
CA MET A 228 -7.35 -1.83 -35.35
C MET A 228 -7.57 -0.72 -34.31
N ILE A 229 -7.87 -1.07 -33.07
CA ILE A 229 -8.05 -0.07 -32.00
C ILE A 229 -6.68 0.46 -31.53
N THR A 230 -6.51 1.79 -31.45
CA THR A 230 -5.22 2.46 -31.13
C THR A 230 -4.57 2.02 -29.83
N ARG A 231 -5.35 1.63 -28.82
CA ARG A 231 -4.82 1.10 -27.53
C ARG A 231 -3.90 -0.12 -27.69
N TRP A 232 -3.98 -0.83 -28.82
CA TRP A 232 -3.15 -1.99 -29.11
C TRP A 232 -1.92 -1.67 -29.95
N ASN A 233 -1.71 -0.42 -30.39
CA ASN A 233 -0.62 -0.04 -31.31
C ASN A 233 0.79 -0.34 -30.76
N GLY A 234 0.96 -0.38 -29.43
CA GLY A 234 2.24 -0.72 -28.79
C GLY A 234 2.57 -2.22 -28.74
N HIS A 235 1.61 -3.11 -29.00
CA HIS A 235 1.80 -4.55 -28.82
C HIS A 235 2.61 -5.17 -29.96
N SER A 236 3.45 -6.16 -29.65
CA SER A 236 4.25 -6.88 -30.66
C SER A 236 3.40 -7.49 -31.79
N VAL A 237 2.19 -7.95 -31.44
CA VAL A 237 1.20 -8.52 -32.36
C VAL A 237 0.74 -7.51 -33.40
N THR A 238 0.44 -6.27 -33.01
CA THR A 238 -0.06 -5.26 -33.94
C THR A 238 1.04 -4.76 -34.87
N LYS A 239 2.29 -4.67 -34.38
CA LYS A 239 3.46 -4.41 -35.23
C LYS A 239 3.62 -5.48 -36.32
N HIS A 240 3.43 -6.75 -35.97
CA HIS A 240 3.50 -7.86 -36.91
C HIS A 240 2.41 -7.79 -37.99
N VAL A 241 1.14 -7.58 -37.59
CA VAL A 241 0.01 -7.43 -38.53
C VAL A 241 0.22 -6.23 -39.46
N ARG A 242 0.67 -5.08 -38.94
CA ARG A 242 0.96 -3.89 -39.77
C ARG A 242 2.04 -4.15 -40.81
N ARG A 243 3.07 -4.93 -40.46
CA ARG A 243 4.12 -5.34 -41.39
C ARG A 243 3.55 -6.23 -42.51
N LEU A 244 2.78 -7.27 -42.15
CA LEU A 244 2.12 -8.16 -43.12
C LEU A 244 1.18 -7.40 -44.07
N CYS A 245 0.35 -6.50 -43.54
CA CYS A 245 -0.54 -5.69 -44.37
C CYS A 245 0.24 -4.78 -45.32
N ARG A 246 1.36 -4.19 -44.87
CA ARG A 246 2.23 -3.36 -45.72
C ARG A 246 2.85 -4.16 -46.86
N GLU A 247 3.36 -5.36 -46.57
CA GLU A 247 3.92 -6.28 -47.58
C GLU A 247 2.89 -6.70 -48.65
N ARG A 248 1.60 -6.71 -48.29
CA ARG A 248 0.49 -7.13 -49.15
C ARG A 248 -0.29 -5.97 -49.79
N GLY A 249 0.07 -4.71 -49.49
CA GLY A 249 -0.68 -3.54 -49.96
C GLY A 249 -2.08 -3.41 -49.37
N ILE A 250 -2.35 -4.01 -48.20
CA ILE A 250 -3.65 -3.96 -47.52
C ILE A 250 -3.70 -2.71 -46.62
N PRO A 251 -4.68 -1.80 -46.80
CA PRO A 251 -4.81 -0.62 -45.96
C PRO A 251 -5.17 -0.99 -44.52
N VAL A 252 -4.52 -0.31 -43.57
CA VAL A 252 -4.75 -0.47 -42.13
C VAL A 252 -5.26 0.84 -41.53
N PHE A 253 -6.46 0.81 -40.97
CA PHE A 253 -7.10 1.95 -40.31
C PHE A 253 -6.98 1.81 -38.80
N LEU A 254 -6.45 2.84 -38.15
CA LEU A 254 -6.37 2.92 -36.69
C LEU A 254 -7.60 3.65 -36.15
N LEU A 255 -8.40 2.95 -35.36
CA LEU A 255 -9.57 3.49 -34.67
C LEU A 255 -9.12 4.09 -33.35
N ASP A 256 -9.15 5.42 -33.25
CA ASP A 256 -8.67 6.09 -32.06
C ASP A 256 -9.68 5.96 -30.91
N SER A 257 -9.26 5.31 -29.83
CA SER A 257 -10.10 5.17 -28.63
C SER A 257 -10.35 6.51 -27.92
N THR A 258 -9.62 7.57 -28.26
CA THR A 258 -9.68 8.92 -27.65
C THR A 258 -10.75 9.83 -28.25
N GLN A 259 -11.36 9.52 -29.41
CA GLN A 259 -12.63 10.16 -29.80
C GLN A 259 -13.76 9.89 -28.78
N ARG A 260 -13.51 9.02 -27.77
CA ARG A 260 -14.29 8.93 -26.52
C ARG A 260 -14.38 10.23 -25.71
N ALA A 261 -13.44 11.17 -25.82
CA ALA A 261 -13.39 12.32 -24.92
C ALA A 261 -14.29 13.49 -25.36
N GLY A 262 -14.48 13.68 -26.68
CA GLY A 262 -15.20 14.84 -27.21
C GLY A 262 -16.72 14.85 -26.96
N LEU A 263 -17.36 13.68 -26.82
CA LEU A 263 -18.82 13.59 -26.62
C LEU A 263 -19.24 13.41 -25.14
N LYS A 264 -18.29 13.15 -24.24
CA LYS A 264 -18.56 13.07 -22.79
C LYS A 264 -18.18 14.34 -22.02
N GLY A 265 -17.35 15.22 -22.61
CA GLY A 265 -16.94 16.49 -22.01
C GLY A 265 -18.01 17.60 -22.06
N ALA A 266 -18.91 17.58 -23.05
CA ALA A 266 -19.96 18.60 -23.17
C ALA A 266 -21.09 18.46 -22.12
N ALA A 267 -21.26 17.29 -21.50
CA ALA A 267 -22.29 17.07 -20.47
C ALA A 267 -21.75 17.14 -19.02
N ALA A 268 -20.42 17.20 -18.83
CA ALA A 268 -19.79 17.24 -17.51
C ALA A 268 -19.23 18.63 -17.15
N ALA A 269 -18.98 19.50 -18.15
CA ALA A 269 -18.45 20.85 -17.93
C ALA A 269 -19.43 21.82 -17.24
N GLU A 270 -20.74 21.54 -17.21
CA GLU A 270 -21.71 22.39 -16.50
C GLU A 270 -21.90 22.05 -15.00
N ARG A 271 -21.26 21.00 -14.46
CA ARG A 271 -21.49 20.58 -13.05
C ARG A 271 -20.32 20.76 -12.10
N ASN A 272 -19.18 21.32 -12.54
CA ASN A 272 -17.97 21.36 -11.71
C ASN A 272 -17.34 22.76 -11.54
N SER A 273 -18.16 23.81 -11.48
CA SER A 273 -17.74 25.16 -11.09
C SER A 273 -18.03 25.51 -9.62
N GLY A 274 -18.41 24.52 -8.80
CA GLY A 274 -18.77 24.74 -7.39
C GLY A 274 -17.86 24.03 -6.40
N SER A 275 -17.16 24.84 -5.60
CA SER A 275 -16.65 24.52 -4.25
C SER A 275 -15.32 23.76 -4.14
N GLY A 276 -14.34 24.40 -3.48
CA GLY A 276 -13.16 23.70 -2.97
C GLY A 276 -11.91 24.55 -2.70
N SER A 277 -12.03 25.79 -2.21
CA SER A 277 -10.90 26.56 -1.68
C SER A 277 -10.53 26.00 -0.29
N GLY A 278 -9.64 25.01 -0.26
CA GLY A 278 -9.20 24.32 0.94
C GLY A 278 -7.69 24.41 1.15
N SER A 279 -7.33 25.17 2.18
CA SER A 279 -6.21 24.98 3.11
C SER A 279 -4.78 24.92 2.57
N ASP A 280 -4.09 26.05 2.78
CA ASP A 280 -2.66 26.15 3.01
C ASP A 280 -2.23 25.18 4.13
N THR A 281 -1.31 24.27 3.82
CA THR A 281 -0.47 23.61 4.82
C THR A 281 0.96 23.99 4.54
N ASP A 282 1.44 24.92 5.35
CA ASP A 282 2.80 25.44 5.35
C ASP A 282 3.72 24.37 5.96
N GLY A 283 4.38 23.61 5.07
CA GLY A 283 5.35 22.58 5.40
C GLY A 283 6.74 23.19 5.60
N GLY A 284 6.98 23.73 6.79
CA GLY A 284 8.31 24.18 7.21
C GLY A 284 9.20 22.99 7.56
N GLY A 285 10.09 22.64 6.63
CA GLY A 285 11.19 21.71 6.85
C GLY A 285 12.24 22.29 7.81
N GLY A 286 12.73 21.45 8.70
CA GLY A 286 13.90 21.70 9.54
C GLY A 286 14.85 20.52 9.44
N THR A 287 15.68 20.51 8.39
CA THR A 287 16.97 19.84 8.39
C THR A 287 18.00 20.76 9.03
N ASP A 288 18.91 20.17 9.79
CA ASP A 288 20.36 20.47 9.90
C ASP A 288 20.81 20.10 11.31
N GLN A 289 21.54 18.99 11.50
CA GLN A 289 23.01 18.92 11.38
C GLN A 289 23.67 20.09 12.11
N GLU A 290 24.24 19.82 13.30
CA GLU A 290 25.64 20.14 13.62
C GLU A 290 26.00 19.77 15.08
N PHE A 291 27.20 19.20 15.21
CA PHE A 291 28.02 18.87 16.40
C PHE A 291 27.62 17.72 17.34
#